data_AF-A0A1Y1RKJ2-F1
#
_entry.id   AF-A0A1Y1RKJ2-F1
#
_cell.length_a   1.000
_cell.length_b   1.000
_cell.length_c   1.000
_cell.angle_alpha   90.00
_cell.angle_beta   90.00
_cell.angle_gamma   90.00
#
_symmetry.space_group_name_H-M   'P 1'
#
loop_
_entity.id
_entity.type
_entity.pdbx_description
1 polymer ?
#
loop_
_entity_poly.entity_id
_entity_poly.type
_entity_poly.pdbx_seq_one_letter_code
_entity_poly.pdbx_strand_id
1 'polypeptide(L)'
;MKGYQKIGGYAALLEGVLFIIILAIFFLLLPALGLTDIRDLSNPTVMLPIISEWPIVSVVGLIDVPFASLLLLIVLAVNEKLMIQAPRVARVSKILGIFSPILVLIVGIIRFIGILVISDLFRQGLPGVDAGFITIYIVETGFDLSAMVVMGIWVLTVNWTALKFGGFPKRMAYTGLVVGVMHIFIIIPFLVVLADSIWFSWLGIVLLKDIKN
;
A
#
# COMPACT_ATOMS: atom_id res chain seq x y z
N MET A 1 -10.09 -22.88 13.39
CA MET A 1 -10.13 -22.58 11.95
C MET A 1 -8.74 -22.06 11.59
N LYS A 2 -8.03 -22.74 10.69
CA LYS A 2 -6.59 -22.55 10.40
C LYS A 2 -6.33 -22.10 8.95
N GLY A 3 -7.39 -21.84 8.17
CA GLY A 3 -7.32 -21.71 6.72
C GLY A 3 -6.64 -20.43 6.26
N TYR A 4 -7.06 -19.27 6.78
CA TYR A 4 -6.52 -17.98 6.34
C TYR A 4 -5.24 -17.60 7.07
N GLN A 5 -4.99 -18.07 8.29
CA GLN A 5 -3.75 -17.76 9.04
C GLN A 5 -2.47 -18.06 8.24
N LYS A 6 -2.40 -19.24 7.59
CA LYS A 6 -1.21 -19.62 6.80
C LYS A 6 -1.02 -18.72 5.60
N ILE A 7 -2.09 -18.53 4.84
CA ILE A 7 -2.09 -17.75 3.60
C ILE A 7 -1.79 -16.28 3.91
N GLY A 8 -2.46 -15.70 4.90
CA GLY A 8 -2.23 -14.33 5.35
C GLY A 8 -0.84 -14.13 5.96
N GLY A 9 -0.28 -15.14 6.62
CA GLY A 9 1.09 -15.11 7.11
C GLY A 9 2.13 -14.98 5.99
N TYR A 10 2.03 -15.82 4.95
CA TYR A 10 2.88 -15.67 3.77
C TYR A 10 2.60 -14.37 3.01
N ALA A 11 1.33 -13.97 2.91
CA ALA A 11 0.96 -12.74 2.25
C ALA A 11 1.59 -11.53 2.93
N ALA A 12 1.59 -11.47 4.26
CA ALA A 12 2.24 -10.39 5.01
C ALA A 12 3.77 -10.35 4.84
N LEU A 13 4.42 -11.50 4.70
CA LEU A 13 5.85 -11.53 4.38
C LEU A 13 6.12 -11.01 2.96
N LEU A 14 5.32 -11.42 1.98
CA LEU A 14 5.43 -10.93 0.60
C LEU A 14 5.12 -9.43 0.53
N GLU A 15 4.14 -8.94 1.28
CA GLU A 15 3.83 -7.51 1.39
C GLU A 15 5.04 -6.74 1.93
N GLY A 16 5.68 -7.26 2.98
CA GLY A 16 6.91 -6.68 3.52
C GLY A 16 8.03 -6.58 2.48
N VAL A 17 8.14 -7.55 1.57
CA VAL A 17 9.08 -7.52 0.44
C VAL A 17 8.65 -6.50 -0.62
N LEU A 18 7.35 -6.39 -0.94
CA LEU A 18 6.86 -5.37 -1.88
C LEU A 18 7.19 -3.95 -1.40
N PHE A 19 7.07 -3.66 -0.10
CA PHE A 19 7.50 -2.37 0.44
C PHE A 19 9.01 -2.11 0.27
N ILE A 20 9.86 -3.13 0.35
CA ILE A 20 11.30 -2.99 0.07
C ILE A 20 11.52 -2.69 -1.41
N ILE A 21 10.75 -3.30 -2.31
CA ILE A 21 10.78 -3.00 -3.74
C ILE A 21 10.37 -1.54 -3.99
N ILE A 22 9.34 -1.04 -3.29
CA ILE A 22 8.92 0.36 -3.36
C ILE A 22 10.07 1.29 -2.91
N LEU A 23 10.78 0.98 -1.82
CA LEU A 23 11.97 1.74 -1.43
C LEU A 23 13.06 1.72 -2.51
N ALA A 24 13.30 0.56 -3.14
CA ALA A 24 14.25 0.45 -4.25
C ALA A 24 13.82 1.31 -5.45
N ILE A 25 12.51 1.40 -5.74
CA ILE A 25 12.00 2.31 -6.77
C ILE A 25 12.33 3.76 -6.39
N PHE A 26 12.01 4.19 -5.18
CA PHE A 26 12.25 5.57 -4.72
C PHE A 26 13.74 5.96 -4.72
N PHE A 27 14.63 5.07 -4.27
CA PHE A 27 16.04 5.40 -4.07
C PHE A 27 16.97 4.98 -5.20
N LEU A 28 16.55 4.07 -6.08
CA LEU A 28 17.39 3.57 -7.18
C LEU A 28 16.77 3.89 -8.54
N LEU A 29 15.52 3.49 -8.79
CA LEU A 29 14.90 3.63 -10.10
C LEU A 29 14.61 5.09 -10.47
N LEU A 30 13.94 5.85 -9.58
CA LEU A 30 13.58 7.24 -9.87
C LEU A 30 14.82 8.12 -10.12
N PRO A 31 15.89 8.09 -9.29
CA PRO A 31 17.10 8.84 -9.57
C PRO A 31 17.81 8.40 -10.85
N ALA A 32 17.78 7.11 -11.20
CA ALA A 32 18.34 6.60 -12.45
C ALA A 32 17.58 7.12 -13.70
N LEU A 33 16.30 7.49 -13.54
CA LEU A 33 15.49 8.16 -14.56
C LEU A 33 15.62 9.69 -14.53
N GLY A 34 16.51 10.24 -13.69
CA GLY A 34 16.71 11.68 -13.53
C GLY A 34 15.70 12.37 -12.61
N LEU A 35 14.83 11.61 -11.93
CA LEU A 35 13.83 12.12 -10.98
C LEU A 35 14.47 12.18 -9.60
N THR A 36 14.82 13.39 -9.16
CA THR A 36 15.58 13.60 -7.90
C THR A 36 14.78 14.35 -6.83
N ASP A 37 13.71 15.04 -7.22
CA ASP A 37 12.73 15.64 -6.30
C ASP A 37 11.39 14.91 -6.44
N ILE A 38 10.71 14.67 -5.33
CA ILE A 38 9.35 14.09 -5.33
C ILE A 38 8.35 14.96 -6.11
N ARG A 39 8.61 16.27 -6.20
CA ARG A 39 7.81 17.23 -6.97
C ARG A 39 7.89 16.99 -8.47
N ASP A 40 8.93 16.30 -8.95
CA ASP A 40 9.06 15.96 -10.36
C ASP A 40 7.93 15.02 -10.80
N LEU A 41 7.41 14.18 -9.89
CA LEU A 41 6.33 13.22 -10.18
C LEU A 41 5.01 13.89 -10.56
N SER A 42 4.78 15.14 -10.17
CA SER A 42 3.59 15.92 -10.52
C SER A 42 3.81 16.89 -11.67
N ASN A 43 5.03 16.99 -12.20
CA ASN A 43 5.40 17.93 -13.25
C ASN A 43 5.26 17.27 -14.64
N PRO A 44 4.27 17.66 -15.46
CA PRO A 44 4.07 17.07 -16.79
C PRO A 44 5.28 17.28 -17.71
N THR A 45 5.98 18.42 -17.61
CA THR A 45 7.15 18.72 -18.45
C THR A 45 8.31 17.76 -18.19
N VAL A 46 8.40 17.18 -16.99
CA VAL A 46 9.43 16.19 -16.63
C VAL A 46 8.92 14.77 -16.90
N MET A 47 7.70 14.46 -16.47
CA MET A 47 7.17 13.10 -16.50
C MET A 47 6.74 12.64 -17.90
N LEU A 48 6.18 13.52 -18.74
CA LEU A 48 5.68 13.13 -20.07
C LEU A 48 6.78 12.59 -20.99
N PRO A 49 7.97 13.23 -21.10
CA PRO A 49 9.10 12.64 -21.82
C PRO A 49 9.48 11.26 -21.29
N ILE A 50 9.60 11.11 -19.97
CA ILE A 50 10.03 9.86 -19.32
C ILE A 50 9.05 8.72 -19.60
N ILE A 51 7.76 8.91 -19.36
CA ILE A 51 6.75 7.85 -19.60
C ILE A 51 6.53 7.56 -21.09
N SER A 52 6.91 8.51 -21.96
CA SER A 52 6.92 8.31 -23.41
C SER A 52 8.14 7.52 -23.89
N GLU A 53 9.29 7.64 -23.23
CA GLU A 53 10.52 6.95 -23.60
C GLU A 53 10.64 5.58 -22.92
N TRP A 54 10.11 5.45 -21.70
CA TRP A 54 10.25 4.28 -20.84
C TRP A 54 8.88 3.64 -20.52
N PRO A 55 8.30 2.80 -21.42
CA PRO A 55 7.03 2.13 -21.19
C PRO A 55 6.96 1.27 -19.92
N ILE A 56 8.12 0.87 -19.39
CA ILE A 56 8.23 0.15 -18.12
C ILE A 56 7.62 0.93 -16.94
N VAL A 57 7.60 2.27 -17.00
CA VAL A 57 7.02 3.11 -15.95
C VAL A 57 5.52 2.84 -15.78
N SER A 58 4.79 2.55 -16.87
CA SER A 58 3.38 2.15 -16.78
C SER A 58 3.23 0.83 -16.01
N VAL A 59 4.12 -0.13 -16.26
CA VAL A 59 4.10 -1.47 -15.65
C VAL A 59 4.40 -1.39 -14.15
N VAL A 60 5.22 -0.44 -13.69
CA VAL A 60 5.46 -0.21 -12.26
C VAL A 60 4.14 0.04 -11.53
N GLY A 61 3.18 0.72 -12.16
CA GLY A 61 1.84 0.93 -11.57
C GLY A 61 1.05 -0.35 -11.31
N LEU A 62 1.36 -1.46 -11.97
CA LEU A 62 0.72 -2.74 -11.71
C LEU A 62 1.17 -3.41 -10.41
N ILE A 63 2.20 -2.88 -9.72
CA ILE A 63 2.62 -3.40 -8.40
C ILE A 63 1.52 -3.29 -7.33
N ASP A 64 0.59 -2.35 -7.51
CA ASP A 64 -0.56 -2.14 -6.64
C ASP A 64 -1.53 -3.33 -6.66
N VAL A 65 -1.60 -4.08 -7.77
CA VAL A 65 -2.49 -5.23 -7.91
C VAL A 65 -2.10 -6.39 -6.99
N PRO A 66 -0.84 -6.91 -7.01
CA PRO A 66 -0.43 -7.91 -6.04
C PRO A 66 -0.47 -7.36 -4.62
N PHE A 67 -0.09 -6.09 -4.39
CA PHE A 67 -0.17 -5.45 -3.08
C PHE A 67 -1.61 -5.49 -2.51
N ALA A 68 -2.59 -4.98 -3.26
CA ALA A 68 -4.00 -5.02 -2.87
C ALA A 68 -4.50 -6.45 -2.61
N SER A 69 -4.08 -7.41 -3.45
CA SER A 69 -4.48 -8.81 -3.33
C SER A 69 -3.92 -9.46 -2.06
N LEU A 70 -2.64 -9.22 -1.75
CA LEU A 70 -1.98 -9.72 -0.56
C LEU A 70 -2.58 -9.08 0.70
N LEU A 71 -2.77 -7.76 0.70
CA LEU A 71 -3.41 -7.04 1.80
C LEU A 71 -4.80 -7.58 2.12
N LEU A 72 -5.61 -7.91 1.10
CA LEU A 72 -6.91 -8.53 1.33
C LEU A 72 -6.81 -9.85 2.10
N LEU A 73 -5.84 -10.72 1.74
CA LEU A 73 -5.60 -11.98 2.43
C LEU A 73 -5.14 -11.76 3.89
N ILE A 74 -4.30 -10.75 4.12
CA ILE A 74 -3.83 -10.37 5.45
C ILE A 74 -5.02 -9.92 6.31
N VAL A 75 -5.91 -9.08 5.78
CA VAL A 75 -7.09 -8.59 6.50
C VAL A 75 -8.00 -9.75 6.92
N LEU A 76 -8.20 -10.75 6.05
CA LEU A 76 -8.99 -11.94 6.37
C LEU A 76 -8.34 -12.76 7.50
N ALA A 77 -7.02 -12.95 7.45
CA ALA A 77 -6.28 -13.66 8.49
C ALA A 77 -6.29 -12.92 9.83
N VAL A 78 -6.09 -11.60 9.83
CA VAL A 78 -6.17 -10.77 11.03
C VAL A 78 -7.57 -10.81 11.63
N ASN A 79 -8.62 -10.70 10.81
CA ASN A 79 -9.99 -10.82 11.28
C ASN A 79 -10.26 -12.19 11.92
N GLU A 80 -9.85 -13.30 11.29
CA GLU A 80 -10.02 -14.65 11.86
C GLU A 80 -9.39 -14.74 13.26
N LYS A 81 -8.21 -14.13 13.45
CA LYS A 81 -7.51 -14.11 14.72
C LYS A 81 -8.20 -13.26 15.78
N LEU A 82 -8.60 -12.04 15.42
CA LEU A 82 -9.29 -11.12 16.32
C LEU A 82 -10.69 -11.63 16.72
N MET A 83 -11.36 -12.39 15.86
CA MET A 83 -12.67 -12.99 16.14
C MET A 83 -12.66 -13.92 17.35
N ILE A 84 -11.51 -14.47 17.75
CA ILE A 84 -11.39 -15.33 18.94
C ILE A 84 -11.58 -14.53 20.23
N GLN A 85 -11.08 -13.29 20.28
CA GLN A 85 -11.00 -12.51 21.52
C GLN A 85 -11.91 -11.29 21.54
N ALA A 86 -12.19 -10.68 20.38
CA ALA A 86 -12.99 -9.47 20.26
C ALA A 86 -13.89 -9.48 19.00
N PRO A 87 -14.95 -10.32 18.96
CA PRO A 87 -15.76 -10.54 17.75
C PRO A 87 -16.41 -9.27 17.17
N ARG A 88 -16.85 -8.34 18.02
CA ARG A 88 -17.47 -7.08 17.57
C ARG A 88 -16.46 -6.17 16.87
N VAL A 89 -15.28 -6.02 17.47
CA VAL A 89 -14.21 -5.16 16.94
C VAL A 89 -13.58 -5.78 15.70
N ALA A 90 -13.45 -7.11 15.65
CA ALA A 90 -12.95 -7.84 14.50
C ALA A 90 -13.76 -7.55 13.23
N ARG A 91 -15.11 -7.54 13.32
CA ARG A 91 -15.97 -7.20 12.16
C ARG A 91 -15.75 -5.78 11.66
N VAL A 92 -15.64 -4.80 12.55
CA VAL A 92 -15.38 -3.41 12.18
C VAL A 92 -14.00 -3.28 11.55
N SER A 93 -12.98 -3.88 12.17
CA SER A 93 -11.62 -3.93 11.64
C SER A 93 -11.57 -4.56 10.25
N LYS A 94 -12.29 -5.66 10.00
CA LYS A 94 -12.38 -6.28 8.68
C LYS A 94 -12.93 -5.33 7.62
N ILE A 95 -13.99 -4.59 7.92
CA ILE A 95 -14.59 -3.64 6.96
C ILE A 95 -13.58 -2.55 6.59
N LEU A 96 -12.93 -1.96 7.60
CA LEU A 96 -11.89 -0.94 7.40
C LEU A 96 -10.70 -1.50 6.60
N GLY A 97 -10.25 -2.70 6.96
CA GLY A 97 -9.13 -3.37 6.31
C GLY A 97 -9.41 -3.74 4.86
N ILE A 98 -10.64 -4.13 4.50
CA ILE A 98 -11.01 -4.46 3.11
C ILE A 98 -11.09 -3.20 2.24
N PHE A 99 -11.41 -2.06 2.82
CA PHE A 99 -11.60 -0.83 2.05
C PHE A 99 -10.29 -0.29 1.48
N SER A 100 -9.18 -0.39 2.21
CA SER A 100 -7.85 0.02 1.75
C SER A 100 -7.38 -0.68 0.46
N PRO A 101 -7.34 -2.04 0.36
CA PRO A 101 -6.89 -2.72 -0.86
C PRO A 101 -7.81 -2.46 -2.06
N ILE A 102 -9.10 -2.20 -1.86
CA ILE A 102 -9.99 -1.80 -2.96
C ILE A 102 -9.55 -0.47 -3.56
N LEU A 103 -9.20 0.50 -2.72
CA LEU A 103 -8.69 1.81 -3.18
C LEU A 103 -7.33 1.65 -3.87
N VAL A 104 -6.41 0.89 -3.30
CA VAL A 104 -5.10 0.61 -3.93
C VAL A 104 -5.26 -0.05 -5.30
N LEU A 105 -6.19 -1.00 -5.44
CA LEU A 105 -6.46 -1.64 -6.73
C LEU A 105 -6.98 -0.64 -7.78
N ILE A 106 -7.87 0.27 -7.38
CA ILE A 106 -8.37 1.34 -8.24
C ILE A 106 -7.22 2.25 -8.69
N VAL A 107 -6.35 2.66 -7.75
CA VAL A 107 -5.15 3.48 -8.02
C VAL A 107 -4.27 2.80 -9.06
N GLY A 108 -3.93 1.52 -8.88
CA GLY A 108 -3.08 0.78 -9.80
C GLY A 108 -3.63 0.71 -11.23
N ILE A 109 -4.94 0.51 -11.37
CA ILE A 109 -5.62 0.47 -12.68
C ILE A 109 -5.61 1.87 -13.33
N ILE A 110 -5.95 2.92 -12.56
CA ILE A 110 -5.93 4.31 -13.05
C ILE A 110 -4.53 4.70 -13.50
N ARG A 111 -3.50 4.39 -12.71
CA ARG A 111 -2.11 4.68 -13.02
C ARG A 111 -1.65 3.94 -14.28
N PHE A 112 -1.90 2.63 -14.37
CA PHE A 112 -1.50 1.83 -15.52
C PHE A 112 -2.13 2.33 -16.82
N ILE A 113 -3.47 2.47 -16.85
CA ILE A 113 -4.19 2.91 -18.05
C ILE A 113 -3.88 4.38 -18.34
N GLY A 114 -3.86 5.23 -17.32
CA GLY A 114 -3.63 6.66 -17.42
C GLY A 114 -2.27 6.97 -18.04
N ILE A 115 -1.20 6.31 -17.57
CA ILE A 115 0.15 6.47 -18.13
C ILE A 115 0.19 5.98 -19.58
N LEU A 116 -0.44 4.85 -19.92
CA LEU A 116 -0.47 4.34 -21.30
C LEU A 116 -1.15 5.32 -22.25
N VAL A 117 -2.34 5.81 -21.88
CA VAL A 117 -3.12 6.73 -22.72
C VAL A 117 -2.38 8.07 -22.85
N ILE A 118 -1.92 8.65 -21.75
CA ILE A 118 -1.29 9.98 -21.79
C ILE A 118 0.05 9.96 -22.55
N SER A 119 0.79 8.84 -22.46
CA SER A 119 2.03 8.60 -23.22
C SER A 119 1.78 8.56 -24.72
N ASP A 120 0.70 7.88 -25.15
CA ASP A 120 0.31 7.81 -26.56
C ASP A 120 -0.15 9.19 -27.10
N LEU A 121 -0.99 9.90 -26.35
CA LEU A 121 -1.43 11.25 -26.71
C LEU A 121 -0.26 12.24 -26.80
N PHE A 122 0.72 12.14 -25.89
CA PHE A 122 1.94 12.93 -25.91
C PHE A 122 2.77 12.67 -27.18
N ARG A 123 2.98 11.39 -27.54
CA ARG A 123 3.73 11.01 -28.75
C ARG A 123 3.05 11.50 -30.04
N GLN A 124 1.73 11.62 -30.05
CA GLN A 124 0.96 12.14 -31.17
C GLN A 124 0.95 13.69 -31.25
N GLY A 125 1.49 14.38 -30.24
CA GLY A 125 1.52 15.84 -30.20
C GLY A 125 0.14 16.48 -30.05
N LEU A 126 -0.82 15.76 -29.43
CA LEU A 126 -2.17 16.27 -29.26
C LEU A 126 -2.22 17.38 -28.20
N PRO A 127 -3.10 18.39 -28.37
CA PRO A 127 -3.25 19.46 -27.38
C PRO A 127 -3.90 18.94 -26.08
N GLY A 128 -3.59 19.58 -24.95
CA GLY A 128 -4.24 19.32 -23.66
C GLY A 128 -3.66 18.16 -22.85
N VAL A 129 -2.56 17.54 -23.30
CA VAL A 129 -1.91 16.41 -22.62
C VAL A 129 -1.45 16.76 -21.20
N ASP A 130 -0.86 17.94 -20.99
CA ASP A 130 -0.43 18.38 -19.65
C ASP A 130 -1.60 18.43 -18.65
N ALA A 131 -2.74 18.96 -19.08
CA ALA A 131 -3.95 19.02 -18.25
C ALA A 131 -4.51 17.62 -17.98
N GLY A 132 -4.46 16.72 -18.97
CA GLY A 132 -4.83 15.32 -18.81
C GLY A 132 -3.93 14.61 -17.79
N PHE A 133 -2.62 14.81 -17.86
CA PHE A 133 -1.65 14.26 -16.90
C PHE A 133 -1.94 14.74 -15.48
N ILE A 134 -2.11 16.05 -15.28
CA ILE A 134 -2.42 16.63 -13.96
C ILE A 134 -3.74 16.08 -13.42
N THR A 135 -4.75 15.91 -14.28
CA THR A 135 -6.05 15.36 -13.88
C THR A 135 -5.92 13.92 -13.37
N ILE A 136 -5.18 13.07 -14.11
CA ILE A 136 -4.89 11.69 -13.68
C ILE A 136 -4.12 11.70 -12.36
N TYR A 137 -3.08 12.53 -12.24
CA TYR A 137 -2.26 12.62 -11.03
C TYR A 137 -3.08 13.02 -9.80
N ILE A 138 -3.98 14.01 -9.91
CA ILE A 138 -4.85 14.44 -8.81
C ILE A 138 -5.79 13.31 -8.38
N VAL A 139 -6.45 12.65 -9.34
CA VAL A 139 -7.38 11.56 -9.05
C VAL A 139 -6.65 10.41 -8.37
N GLU A 140 -5.53 9.99 -8.92
CA GLU A 140 -4.68 8.93 -8.38
C GLU A 140 -4.22 9.25 -6.95
N THR A 141 -3.64 10.43 -6.75
CA THR A 141 -3.15 10.88 -5.43
C THR A 141 -4.28 10.94 -4.40
N GLY A 142 -5.47 11.40 -4.79
CA GLY A 142 -6.62 11.46 -3.90
C GLY A 142 -7.06 10.07 -3.40
N PHE A 143 -7.09 9.08 -4.30
CA PHE A 143 -7.39 7.69 -3.93
C PHE A 143 -6.27 7.04 -3.12
N ASP A 144 -5.01 7.31 -3.46
CA ASP A 144 -3.86 6.76 -2.76
C ASP A 144 -3.78 7.26 -1.31
N LEU A 145 -3.91 8.57 -1.09
CA LEU A 145 -3.99 9.15 0.25
C LEU A 145 -5.19 8.62 1.04
N SER A 146 -6.34 8.40 0.39
CA SER A 146 -7.51 7.79 1.02
C SER A 146 -7.21 6.35 1.46
N ALA A 147 -6.50 5.57 0.62
CA ALA A 147 -6.09 4.21 0.94
C ALA A 147 -5.14 4.18 2.15
N MET A 148 -4.19 5.13 2.21
CA MET A 148 -3.25 5.28 3.33
C MET A 148 -3.97 5.61 4.64
N VAL A 149 -4.90 6.57 4.64
CA VAL A 149 -5.64 6.94 5.86
C VAL A 149 -6.46 5.76 6.38
N VAL A 150 -7.17 5.07 5.49
CA VAL A 150 -8.00 3.91 5.85
C VAL A 150 -7.12 2.76 6.36
N MET A 151 -5.96 2.52 5.73
CA MET A 151 -4.96 1.57 6.23
C MET A 151 -4.53 1.95 7.66
N GLY A 152 -4.20 3.22 7.90
CA GLY A 152 -3.80 3.71 9.21
C GLY A 152 -4.86 3.44 10.28
N ILE A 153 -6.13 3.74 10.00
CA ILE A 153 -7.26 3.46 10.91
C ILE A 153 -7.41 1.95 11.16
N TRP A 154 -7.26 1.13 10.12
CA TRP A 154 -7.29 -0.33 10.26
C TRP A 154 -6.16 -0.84 11.15
N VAL A 155 -4.92 -0.44 10.88
CA VAL A 155 -3.73 -0.82 11.67
C VAL A 155 -3.91 -0.37 13.13
N LEU A 156 -4.35 0.86 13.38
CA LEU A 156 -4.65 1.33 14.75
C LEU A 156 -5.68 0.44 15.44
N THR A 157 -6.77 0.10 14.75
CA THR A 157 -7.85 -0.72 15.30
C THR A 157 -7.35 -2.12 15.67
N VAL A 158 -6.59 -2.77 14.78
CA VAL A 158 -6.01 -4.11 15.02
C VAL A 158 -5.10 -4.08 16.25
N ASN A 159 -4.17 -3.13 16.28
CA ASN A 159 -3.13 -3.10 17.31
C ASN A 159 -3.66 -2.61 18.66
N TRP A 160 -4.61 -1.68 18.68
CA TRP A 160 -5.32 -1.31 19.91
C TRP A 160 -6.11 -2.48 20.49
N THR A 161 -6.82 -3.22 19.63
CA THR A 161 -7.55 -4.43 20.04
C THR A 161 -6.58 -5.47 20.61
N ALA A 162 -5.41 -5.63 19.99
CA ALA A 162 -4.38 -6.55 20.46
C ALA A 162 -3.84 -6.19 21.85
N LEU A 163 -3.68 -4.91 22.17
CA LEU A 163 -3.25 -4.47 23.50
C LEU A 163 -4.33 -4.69 24.57
N LYS A 164 -5.60 -4.46 24.21
CA LYS A 164 -6.72 -4.51 25.16
C LYS A 164 -7.20 -5.92 25.44
N PHE A 165 -7.29 -6.76 24.40
CA PHE A 165 -7.89 -8.09 24.50
C PHE A 165 -6.87 -9.22 24.32
N GLY A 166 -5.72 -8.94 23.69
CA GLY A 166 -4.67 -9.90 23.38
C GLY A 166 -4.67 -10.33 21.91
N GLY A 167 -4.04 -11.47 21.62
CA GLY A 167 -4.07 -12.11 20.30
C GLY A 167 -2.84 -11.79 19.46
N PHE A 168 -2.16 -10.67 19.68
CA PHE A 168 -0.83 -10.41 19.10
C PHE A 168 0.18 -10.02 20.21
N PRO A 169 1.49 -10.22 20.00
CA PRO A 169 2.51 -9.79 20.95
C PRO A 169 2.42 -8.28 21.21
N LYS A 170 2.46 -7.86 22.49
CA LYS A 170 2.35 -6.44 22.88
C LYS A 170 3.35 -5.53 22.17
N ARG A 171 4.60 -6.00 21.98
CA ARG A 171 5.65 -5.23 21.29
C ARG A 171 5.25 -4.92 19.84
N MET A 172 4.72 -5.92 19.13
CA MET A 172 4.21 -5.75 17.77
C MET A 172 3.02 -4.78 17.75
N ALA A 173 2.14 -4.87 18.75
CA ALA A 173 1.00 -3.98 18.85
C ALA A 173 1.42 -2.50 19.04
N TYR A 174 2.41 -2.21 19.89
CA TYR A 174 2.95 -0.84 20.00
C TYR A 174 3.58 -0.35 18.69
N THR A 175 4.34 -1.19 17.99
CA THR A 175 4.89 -0.78 16.68
C THR A 175 3.79 -0.49 15.67
N GLY A 176 2.72 -1.29 15.65
CA GLY A 176 1.60 -1.04 14.75
C GLY A 176 0.81 0.23 15.11
N LEU A 177 0.72 0.61 16.38
CA LEU A 177 0.15 1.91 16.73
C LEU A 177 0.94 3.07 16.12
N VAL A 178 2.27 2.99 16.14
CA VAL A 178 3.14 4.01 15.51
C VAL A 178 2.93 4.04 14.00
N VAL A 179 2.91 2.88 13.33
CA VAL A 179 2.64 2.76 11.89
C VAL A 179 1.29 3.38 11.53
N GLY A 180 0.23 3.05 12.28
CA GLY A 180 -1.11 3.59 12.03
C GLY A 180 -1.18 5.12 12.17
N VAL A 181 -0.46 5.70 13.14
CA VAL A 181 -0.33 7.16 13.27
C VAL A 181 0.43 7.74 12.06
N MET A 182 1.53 7.12 11.65
CA MET A 182 2.32 7.58 10.49
C MET A 182 1.49 7.65 9.21
N HIS A 183 0.63 6.65 8.98
CA HIS A 183 -0.31 6.64 7.85
C HIS A 183 -1.32 7.79 7.89
N ILE A 184 -1.96 8.04 9.05
CA ILE A 184 -3.02 9.06 9.17
C ILE A 184 -2.46 10.46 8.98
N PHE A 185 -1.29 10.74 9.54
CA PHE A 185 -0.66 12.06 9.44
C PHE A 185 0.24 12.20 8.21
N ILE A 186 0.31 11.18 7.36
CA ILE A 186 1.11 11.16 6.13
C ILE A 186 2.54 11.64 6.45
N ILE A 187 3.11 11.05 7.50
CA ILE A 187 4.48 11.35 7.91
C ILE A 187 5.40 10.95 6.76
N ILE A 188 6.46 11.72 6.52
CA ILE A 188 7.56 11.50 5.56
C ILE A 188 7.46 10.14 4.81
N PRO A 189 7.08 10.12 3.52
CA PRO A 189 6.62 8.90 2.83
C PRO A 189 7.56 7.69 2.95
N PHE A 190 8.88 7.88 2.83
CA PHE A 190 9.83 6.77 2.93
C PHE A 190 9.90 6.13 4.33
N LEU A 191 9.60 6.89 5.40
CA LEU A 191 9.54 6.34 6.75
C LEU A 191 8.31 5.46 6.94
N VAL A 192 7.17 5.83 6.35
CA VAL A 192 5.95 5.01 6.35
C VAL A 192 6.24 3.67 5.68
N VAL A 193 6.79 3.69 4.46
CA VAL A 193 7.12 2.49 3.69
C VAL A 193 8.10 1.56 4.43
N LEU A 194 9.12 2.13 5.09
CA LEU A 194 10.05 1.35 5.91
C LEU A 194 9.37 0.73 7.14
N ALA A 195 8.54 1.51 7.84
CA ALA A 195 7.80 1.04 9.01
C ALA A 195 6.81 -0.07 8.64
N ASP A 196 6.14 0.06 7.50
CA ASP A 196 5.26 -0.96 6.93
C ASP A 196 6.01 -2.25 6.63
N SER A 197 7.15 -2.18 5.94
CA SER A 197 7.95 -3.36 5.63
C SER A 197 8.29 -4.16 6.90
N ILE A 198 8.72 -3.47 7.96
CA ILE A 198 9.05 -4.07 9.25
C ILE A 198 7.79 -4.66 9.90
N TRP A 199 6.70 -3.91 9.95
CA TRP A 199 5.47 -4.32 10.62
C TRP A 199 4.78 -5.50 9.94
N PHE A 200 4.66 -5.48 8.60
CA PHE A 200 4.09 -6.58 7.82
C PHE A 200 4.96 -7.84 7.91
N SER A 201 6.30 -7.69 7.87
CA SER A 201 7.20 -8.81 8.09
C SER A 201 7.00 -9.45 9.47
N TRP A 202 6.86 -8.63 10.51
CA TRP A 202 6.59 -9.12 11.87
C TRP A 202 5.21 -9.77 11.98
N LEU A 203 4.17 -9.15 11.41
CA LEU A 203 2.82 -9.72 11.34
C LEU A 203 2.85 -11.11 10.70
N GLY A 204 3.53 -11.26 9.56
CA GLY A 204 3.67 -12.53 8.88
C GLY A 204 4.29 -13.62 9.75
N ILE A 205 5.39 -13.30 10.45
CA ILE A 205 6.04 -14.22 11.40
C ILE A 205 5.07 -14.63 12.51
N VAL A 206 4.31 -13.69 13.06
CA VAL A 206 3.36 -13.94 14.16
C VAL A 206 2.20 -14.82 13.70
N LEU A 207 1.62 -14.55 12.52
CA LEU A 207 0.54 -15.37 11.95
C LEU A 207 1.01 -16.80 11.68
N LEU A 208 2.25 -17.00 11.20
CA LEU A 208 2.80 -18.32 10.92
C LEU A 208 3.19 -19.11 12.18
N LYS A 209 3.65 -18.44 13.25
CA LYS A 209 4.00 -19.11 14.51
C LYS A 209 2.79 -19.71 15.21
N ASP A 210 1.66 -19.01 15.19
CA ASP A 210 0.44 -19.47 15.87
C ASP A 210 -0.23 -20.68 15.21
N ILE A 211 0.18 -21.06 14.00
CA ILE A 211 -0.29 -22.29 13.35
C ILE A 211 0.33 -23.54 13.97
N LYS A 212 1.57 -23.40 14.46
CA LYS A 212 2.39 -24.47 15.04
C LYS A 212 2.05 -24.77 16.50
N ASN A 213 1.40 -23.82 17.17
CA ASN A 213 0.84 -23.98 18.52
C ASN A 213 -0.64 -24.39 18.44
#